data_AF-Q4SX21-F1
#
_entry.id   AF-Q4SX21-F1
#
_cell.length_a   1.000
_cell.length_b   1.000
_cell.length_c   1.000
_cell.angle_alpha   90.00
_cell.angle_beta   90.00
_cell.angle_gamma   90.00
#
_symmetry.space_group_name_H-M   'P 1'
#
loop_
_entity.id
_entity.type
_entity.pdbx_description
1 polymer ?
#
loop_
_entity_poly.entity_id
_entity_poly.type
_entity_poly.pdbx_seq_one_letter_code
_entity_poly.pdbx_strand_id
1 'polypeptide(L)'
;GLSTLSPAGSSRGKDRGKSRKSIFGTAPARCSTPGETTTPCRTPGKGGAERLSWEEQQSSPVPSPPTSLSAIIRTPKCYHISSVNENAAKRLCRRYSQKLIQHTACQLLRTYPAATRIDSTNPNPLLFWLHGIQLVALNYQTDDLPMQLNTSLFEANGGCGYVLKPAVLWDRNCLNYQQFCPMERDVEKMSPAVYSFTVS
;
A
#
# COMPACT_ATOMS: atom_id res chain seq x y z
N GLY A 1 -3.94 -6.66 8.51
CA GLY A 1 -4.94 -5.71 9.05
C GLY A 1 -4.21 -4.56 9.70
N LEU A 2 -4.81 -3.37 9.75
CA LEU A 2 -4.25 -2.16 10.38
C LEU A 2 -4.20 -2.27 11.91
N SER A 3 -3.64 -3.36 12.44
CA SER A 3 -3.63 -3.71 13.86
C SER A 3 -2.90 -2.67 14.74
N THR A 4 -2.24 -1.69 14.14
CA THR A 4 -1.64 -0.52 14.78
C THR A 4 -2.62 0.64 15.01
N LEU A 5 -3.82 0.62 14.41
CA LEU A 5 -4.81 1.69 14.50
C LEU A 5 -5.89 1.46 15.58
N SER A 6 -5.71 0.49 16.48
CA SER A 6 -6.65 0.24 17.56
C SER A 6 -6.80 1.49 18.47
N PRO A 7 -8.03 1.89 18.83
CA PRO A 7 -8.26 2.84 19.91
C PRO A 7 -7.74 2.27 21.24
N ALA A 8 -7.17 3.12 22.10
CA ALA A 8 -6.84 2.73 23.47
C ALA A 8 -8.12 2.49 24.28
N GLY A 9 -8.05 1.55 25.23
CA GLY A 9 -9.18 0.75 25.70
C GLY A 9 -10.20 1.43 26.61
N SER A 10 -11.34 0.74 26.77
CA SER A 10 -12.15 0.76 27.97
C SER A 10 -12.57 -0.68 28.29
N SER A 11 -12.15 -1.15 29.45
CA SER A 11 -12.45 -2.45 30.03
C SER A 11 -13.85 -2.46 30.62
N ARG A 12 -14.72 -3.39 30.20
CA ARG A 12 -15.81 -3.95 31.02
C ARG A 12 -16.21 -5.31 30.45
N GLY A 13 -16.26 -6.31 31.32
CA GLY A 13 -16.40 -7.71 30.95
C GLY A 13 -17.83 -8.23 30.85
N LYS A 14 -17.87 -9.46 30.32
CA LYS A 14 -18.74 -10.62 30.62
C LYS A 14 -19.91 -10.97 29.69
N ASP A 15 -19.82 -12.25 29.28
CA ASP A 15 -20.84 -13.28 29.01
C ASP A 15 -21.41 -13.56 27.59
N ARG A 16 -21.02 -14.78 27.13
CA ARG A 16 -21.79 -15.90 26.51
C ARG A 16 -22.69 -15.67 25.28
N GLY A 17 -22.46 -16.50 24.24
CA GLY A 17 -23.56 -17.10 23.46
C GLY A 17 -23.36 -17.41 21.97
N LYS A 18 -22.84 -18.62 21.67
CA LYS A 18 -23.15 -19.56 20.56
C LYS A 18 -23.34 -19.10 19.08
N SER A 19 -22.56 -19.82 18.24
CA SER A 19 -22.93 -20.51 16.98
C SER A 19 -22.89 -19.73 15.66
N ARG A 20 -21.96 -20.14 14.78
CA ARG A 20 -22.26 -20.46 13.38
C ARG A 20 -21.27 -21.50 12.84
N LYS A 21 -21.82 -22.58 12.30
CA LYS A 21 -21.16 -23.80 11.81
C LYS A 21 -20.47 -23.52 10.47
N SER A 22 -19.24 -24.01 10.31
CA SER A 22 -18.48 -23.98 9.04
C SER A 22 -18.89 -25.16 8.16
N ILE A 23 -19.18 -24.87 6.90
CA ILE A 23 -19.59 -25.80 5.85
C ILE A 23 -18.33 -26.06 4.99
N PHE A 24 -18.22 -27.29 4.46
CA PHE A 24 -17.11 -27.88 3.69
C PHE A 24 -15.95 -28.40 4.55
N GLY A 25 -15.60 -29.69 4.59
CA GLY A 25 -16.01 -30.82 3.75
C GLY A 25 -14.76 -31.68 3.50
N THR A 26 -14.74 -32.86 4.11
CA THR A 26 -13.65 -33.86 4.14
C THR A 26 -13.40 -34.56 2.81
N ALA A 27 -12.15 -34.98 2.59
CA ALA A 27 -11.68 -35.85 1.49
C ALA A 27 -12.37 -37.24 1.47
N PRO A 28 -12.26 -37.97 0.35
CA PRO A 28 -11.68 -39.32 0.43
C PRO A 28 -10.76 -39.71 -0.76
N ALA A 29 -10.33 -40.98 -0.74
CA ALA A 29 -9.12 -41.55 -1.30
C ALA A 29 -9.27 -42.37 -2.61
N ARG A 30 -8.11 -42.60 -3.27
CA ARG A 30 -7.58 -43.77 -4.06
C ARG A 30 -8.53 -44.69 -4.88
N CYS A 31 -8.17 -44.93 -6.16
CA CYS A 31 -7.98 -46.27 -6.75
C CYS A 31 -7.29 -46.27 -8.16
N SER A 32 -6.20 -47.05 -8.26
CA SER A 32 -5.70 -47.99 -9.32
C SER A 32 -5.83 -47.76 -10.85
N THR A 33 -4.65 -47.65 -11.53
CA THR A 33 -4.02 -48.38 -12.70
C THR A 33 -4.86 -49.16 -13.75
N PRO A 34 -4.39 -49.49 -15.00
CA PRO A 34 -3.00 -49.84 -15.40
C PRO A 34 -2.47 -49.53 -16.85
N GLY A 35 -1.14 -49.77 -17.08
CA GLY A 35 -0.47 -50.15 -18.37
C GLY A 35 0.35 -49.04 -19.09
N GLU A 36 1.69 -48.93 -19.00
CA GLU A 36 2.79 -49.52 -19.84
C GLU A 36 2.70 -49.24 -21.38
N THR A 37 3.71 -48.86 -22.18
CA THR A 37 5.18 -49.10 -22.20
C THR A 37 5.94 -48.14 -23.18
N THR A 38 7.25 -47.89 -22.92
CA THR A 38 8.41 -47.70 -23.86
C THR A 38 8.84 -46.32 -24.47
N THR A 39 10.04 -45.90 -24.03
CA THR A 39 11.11 -44.93 -24.44
C THR A 39 11.68 -45.05 -25.89
N PRO A 40 12.81 -44.39 -26.30
CA PRO A 40 13.36 -43.02 -26.16
C PRO A 40 13.91 -42.45 -27.52
N CYS A 41 14.57 -41.27 -27.55
CA CYS A 41 15.87 -41.10 -28.27
C CYS A 41 16.56 -39.73 -28.10
N ARG A 42 17.90 -39.77 -28.23
CA ARG A 42 18.95 -38.80 -27.84
C ARG A 42 19.30 -37.74 -28.92
N THR A 43 19.83 -36.62 -28.41
CA THR A 43 20.81 -35.56 -28.86
C THR A 43 21.75 -35.88 -30.06
N PRO A 44 22.55 -34.95 -30.69
CA PRO A 44 23.15 -33.72 -30.11
C PRO A 44 23.43 -32.50 -31.05
N GLY A 45 23.91 -31.37 -30.49
CA GLY A 45 24.51 -30.26 -31.25
C GLY A 45 25.29 -29.26 -30.37
N LYS A 46 26.61 -29.18 -30.59
CA LYS A 46 27.61 -28.32 -29.92
C LYS A 46 27.59 -26.90 -30.51
N GLY A 47 27.86 -25.89 -29.67
CA GLY A 47 28.29 -24.55 -30.10
C GLY A 47 28.92 -23.80 -28.93
N GLY A 48 30.25 -23.64 -28.96
CA GLY A 48 31.00 -22.90 -27.96
C GLY A 48 30.96 -21.39 -28.23
N ALA A 49 30.86 -20.61 -27.17
CA ALA A 49 31.18 -19.19 -27.17
C ALA A 49 31.76 -18.86 -25.79
N GLU A 50 33.03 -18.49 -25.76
CA GLU A 50 33.74 -18.06 -24.55
C GLU A 50 33.13 -16.76 -24.04
N ARG A 51 32.48 -16.84 -22.88
CA ARG A 51 31.98 -15.67 -22.15
C ARG A 51 32.99 -15.32 -21.06
N LEU A 52 33.63 -14.18 -21.22
CA LEU A 52 34.53 -13.56 -20.24
C LEU A 52 33.84 -13.52 -18.86
N SER A 53 34.45 -14.25 -17.93
CA SER A 53 34.04 -14.35 -16.52
C SER A 53 34.53 -13.12 -15.78
N TRP A 54 33.65 -12.14 -15.59
CA TRP A 54 33.85 -11.14 -14.55
C TRP A 54 33.64 -11.84 -13.21
N GLU A 55 34.70 -12.01 -12.42
CA GLU A 55 34.58 -12.46 -11.04
C GLU A 55 33.73 -11.47 -10.25
N GLU A 56 32.50 -11.88 -9.94
CA GLU A 56 31.60 -11.19 -9.04
C GLU A 56 32.03 -11.52 -7.60
N GLN A 57 33.08 -10.85 -7.14
CA GLN A 57 33.49 -10.90 -5.76
C GLN A 57 32.79 -9.79 -4.98
N GLN A 58 31.50 -10.01 -4.67
CA GLN A 58 30.77 -9.30 -3.63
C GLN A 58 29.64 -10.18 -3.11
N SER A 59 29.96 -10.98 -2.09
CA SER A 59 28.99 -11.76 -1.31
C SER A 59 28.09 -10.82 -0.52
N SER A 60 27.03 -10.34 -1.17
CA SER A 60 25.82 -9.93 -0.48
C SER A 60 24.94 -11.16 -0.32
N PRO A 61 24.47 -11.51 0.89
CA PRO A 61 23.61 -12.66 1.06
C PRO A 61 22.30 -12.41 0.31
N VAL A 62 22.06 -13.18 -0.76
CA VAL A 62 20.78 -13.19 -1.47
C VAL A 62 19.72 -13.66 -0.47
N PRO A 63 18.75 -12.82 -0.06
CA PRO A 63 17.73 -13.27 0.88
C PRO A 63 16.87 -14.30 0.17
N SER A 64 16.89 -15.55 0.65
CA SER A 64 15.97 -16.58 0.20
C SER A 64 14.53 -16.08 0.44
N PRO A 65 13.61 -16.17 -0.54
CA PRO A 65 12.26 -15.70 -0.37
C PRO A 65 11.60 -16.42 0.82
N PRO A 66 10.92 -15.71 1.74
CA PRO A 66 10.25 -16.33 2.87
C PRO A 66 9.14 -17.26 2.36
N THR A 67 9.32 -18.56 2.54
CA THR A 67 8.43 -19.62 2.01
C THR A 67 7.18 -19.87 2.86
N SER A 68 6.99 -19.13 3.96
CA SER A 68 5.84 -19.28 4.86
C SER A 68 5.22 -17.93 5.24
N LEU A 69 3.88 -17.87 5.34
CA LEU A 69 3.16 -16.70 5.87
C LEU A 69 3.68 -16.28 7.24
N SER A 70 4.07 -17.22 8.09
CA SER A 70 4.66 -16.95 9.40
C SER A 70 6.01 -16.23 9.29
N ALA A 71 6.82 -16.56 8.28
CA ALA A 71 8.08 -15.90 8.02
C ALA A 71 7.85 -14.47 7.47
N ILE A 72 6.85 -14.30 6.60
CA ILE A 72 6.46 -12.97 6.07
C ILE A 72 5.99 -12.05 7.20
N ILE A 73 5.13 -12.53 8.10
CA ILE A 73 4.58 -11.73 9.21
C ILE A 73 5.68 -11.27 10.20
N ARG A 74 6.78 -12.03 10.30
CA ARG A 74 7.91 -11.70 11.17
C ARG A 74 8.90 -10.70 10.55
N THR A 75 8.79 -10.39 9.27
CA THR A 75 9.66 -9.37 8.64
C THR A 75 9.41 -7.99 9.26
N PRO A 76 10.42 -7.09 9.29
CA PRO A 76 10.24 -5.73 9.77
C PRO A 76 9.06 -5.03 9.10
N LYS A 77 8.27 -4.30 9.88
CA LYS A 77 7.00 -3.70 9.43
C LYS A 77 7.17 -2.73 8.25
N CYS A 78 8.33 -2.08 8.10
CA CYS A 78 8.60 -1.17 6.98
C CYS A 78 8.51 -1.86 5.60
N TYR A 79 8.71 -3.18 5.55
CA TYR A 79 8.55 -3.97 4.31
C TYR A 79 7.10 -4.38 4.04
N HIS A 80 6.17 -4.13 4.97
CA HIS A 80 4.77 -4.47 4.79
C HIS A 80 4.03 -3.32 4.12
N ILE A 81 3.38 -3.61 3.00
CA ILE A 81 2.47 -2.71 2.30
C ILE A 81 1.03 -3.24 2.38
N SER A 82 0.07 -2.32 2.50
CA SER A 82 -1.36 -2.66 2.45
C SER A 82 -2.04 -1.95 1.28
N SER A 83 -3.03 -2.61 0.67
CA SER A 83 -3.91 -2.02 -0.33
C SER A 83 -5.33 -1.93 0.22
N VAL A 84 -5.95 -0.75 0.17
CA VAL A 84 -7.30 -0.49 0.71
C VAL A 84 -8.16 0.26 -0.29
N ASN A 85 -9.43 -0.14 -0.45
CA ASN A 85 -10.36 0.62 -1.30
C ASN A 85 -10.57 2.04 -0.76
N GLU A 86 -10.94 2.98 -1.63
CA GLU A 86 -11.13 4.39 -1.27
C GLU A 86 -12.11 4.59 -0.09
N ASN A 87 -13.15 3.75 0.03
CA ASN A 87 -14.16 3.88 1.08
C ASN A 87 -13.57 3.53 2.44
N ALA A 88 -12.73 2.50 2.50
CA ALA A 88 -11.96 2.15 3.69
C ALA A 88 -10.91 3.22 3.99
N ALA A 89 -10.15 3.69 3.00
CA ALA A 89 -9.18 4.76 3.18
C ALA A 89 -9.82 6.05 3.72
N LYS A 90 -10.97 6.47 3.18
CA LYS A 90 -11.77 7.61 3.66
C LYS A 90 -12.15 7.44 5.14
N ARG A 91 -12.56 6.24 5.56
CA ARG A 91 -12.86 5.96 6.99
C ARG A 91 -11.61 6.06 7.86
N LEU A 92 -10.45 5.61 7.38
CA LEU A 92 -9.19 5.73 8.12
C LEU A 92 -8.77 7.18 8.28
N CYS A 93 -8.85 7.98 7.22
CA CYS A 93 -8.56 9.41 7.25
C CYS A 93 -9.44 10.13 8.29
N ARG A 94 -10.75 9.82 8.33
CA ARG A 94 -11.68 10.46 9.27
C ARG A 94 -11.53 10.02 10.71
N ARG A 95 -11.30 8.72 10.97
CA ARG A 95 -11.29 8.16 12.35
C ARG A 95 -9.92 8.17 13.00
N TYR A 96 -8.85 8.09 12.21
CA TYR A 96 -7.50 7.82 12.67
C TYR A 96 -6.48 8.75 12.01
N SER A 97 -6.85 10.01 11.74
CA SER A 97 -6.05 10.95 10.94
C SER A 97 -4.56 11.00 11.33
N GLN A 98 -4.24 11.37 12.57
CA GLN A 98 -2.86 11.45 13.07
C GLN A 98 -2.15 10.09 13.06
N LYS A 99 -2.82 9.02 13.49
CA LYS A 99 -2.24 7.67 13.50
C LYS A 99 -1.93 7.18 12.09
N LEU A 100 -2.75 7.55 11.11
CA LEU A 100 -2.54 7.24 9.70
C LEU A 100 -1.32 7.98 9.16
N ILE A 101 -1.14 9.27 9.49
CA ILE A 101 0.06 10.04 9.14
C ILE A 101 1.32 9.38 9.74
N GLN A 102 1.26 8.99 11.01
CA GLN A 102 2.36 8.29 11.67
C GLN A 102 2.66 6.93 11.00
N HIS A 103 1.63 6.19 10.59
CA HIS A 103 1.81 4.94 9.85
C HIS A 103 2.49 5.18 8.50
N THR A 104 2.06 6.18 7.74
CA THR A 104 2.60 6.48 6.40
C THR A 104 3.98 7.14 6.44
N ALA A 105 4.48 7.53 7.61
CA ALA A 105 5.87 7.93 7.80
C ALA A 105 6.85 6.74 7.65
N CYS A 106 6.44 5.53 8.05
CA CYS A 106 7.32 4.35 8.09
C CYS A 106 6.88 3.20 7.18
N GLN A 107 5.66 3.21 6.66
CA GLN A 107 5.09 2.15 5.83
C GLN A 107 4.38 2.71 4.60
N LEU A 108 4.46 1.98 3.49
CA LEU A 108 3.70 2.31 2.30
C LEU A 108 2.23 1.90 2.46
N LEU A 109 1.34 2.76 1.97
CA LEU A 109 -0.08 2.47 1.87
C LEU A 109 -0.57 2.79 0.45
N ARG A 110 -1.32 1.85 -0.12
CA ARG A 110 -1.97 2.00 -1.42
C ARG A 110 -3.47 2.12 -1.26
N THR A 111 -4.06 3.10 -1.95
CA THR A 111 -5.50 3.16 -2.16
C THR A 111 -5.86 3.10 -3.64
N TYR A 112 -7.09 2.70 -3.94
CA TYR A 112 -7.58 2.50 -5.30
C TYR A 112 -9.10 2.76 -5.36
N PRO A 113 -9.65 3.05 -6.56
CA PRO A 113 -11.06 3.38 -6.74
C PRO A 113 -11.97 2.24 -6.26
N ALA A 114 -13.14 2.58 -5.71
CA ALA A 114 -14.10 1.57 -5.28
C ALA A 114 -14.62 0.76 -6.48
N ALA A 115 -14.89 -0.53 -6.27
CA ALA A 115 -15.49 -1.39 -7.30
C ALA A 115 -16.86 -0.91 -7.80
N THR A 116 -17.54 -0.05 -7.04
CA THR A 116 -18.80 0.58 -7.44
C THR A 116 -18.65 1.63 -8.55
N ARG A 117 -17.41 2.08 -8.83
CA ARG A 117 -17.09 3.02 -9.92
C ARG A 117 -16.96 2.29 -11.24
N ILE A 118 -18.08 1.74 -11.69
CA ILE A 118 -18.16 0.99 -12.95
C ILE A 118 -17.91 1.88 -14.18
N ASP A 119 -18.13 3.18 -14.03
CA ASP A 119 -17.85 4.24 -15.00
C ASP A 119 -16.38 4.67 -15.04
N SER A 120 -15.50 4.01 -14.26
CA SER A 120 -14.08 4.36 -14.13
C SER A 120 -13.82 5.79 -13.61
N THR A 121 -14.77 6.41 -12.91
CA THR A 121 -14.53 7.69 -12.24
C THR A 121 -13.41 7.59 -11.19
N ASN A 122 -12.74 8.70 -10.89
CA ASN A 122 -11.68 8.73 -9.89
C ASN A 122 -12.13 9.32 -8.53
N PRO A 123 -11.55 8.86 -7.41
CA PRO A 123 -11.67 9.56 -6.13
C PRO A 123 -10.75 10.78 -6.10
N ASN A 124 -11.15 11.82 -5.36
CA ASN A 124 -10.27 12.97 -5.10
C ASN A 124 -9.01 12.52 -4.31
N PRO A 125 -7.80 12.73 -4.84
CA PRO A 125 -6.57 12.24 -4.23
C PRO A 125 -6.09 13.07 -3.03
N LEU A 126 -6.50 14.33 -2.92
CA LEU A 126 -6.02 15.27 -1.89
C LEU A 126 -6.25 14.75 -0.48
N LEU A 127 -7.43 14.15 -0.21
CA LEU A 127 -7.75 13.59 1.10
C LEU A 127 -6.71 12.55 1.54
N PHE A 128 -6.21 11.74 0.61
CA PHE A 128 -5.26 10.67 0.89
C PHE A 128 -3.84 11.21 1.03
N TRP A 129 -3.42 12.12 0.14
CA TRP A 129 -2.10 12.76 0.21
C TRP A 129 -1.92 13.60 1.49
N LEU A 130 -2.97 14.28 1.95
CA LEU A 130 -2.96 15.01 3.23
C LEU A 130 -2.66 14.09 4.44
N HIS A 131 -2.97 12.80 4.33
CA HIS A 131 -2.67 11.79 5.36
C HIS A 131 -1.38 11.00 5.05
N GLY A 132 -0.60 11.44 4.06
CA GLY A 132 0.66 10.85 3.65
C GLY A 132 0.55 9.53 2.89
N ILE A 133 -0.65 9.13 2.44
CA ILE A 133 -0.81 7.94 1.59
C ILE A 133 -0.06 8.18 0.28
N GLN A 134 0.88 7.30 -0.04
CA GLN A 134 1.83 7.49 -1.13
C GLN A 134 1.27 7.01 -2.46
N LEU A 135 0.64 5.83 -2.49
CA LEU A 135 0.14 5.22 -3.71
C LEU A 135 -1.38 5.43 -3.83
N VAL A 136 -1.79 6.55 -4.42
CA VAL A 136 -3.21 6.81 -4.75
C VAL A 136 -3.44 6.41 -6.20
N ALA A 137 -3.91 5.18 -6.41
CA ALA A 137 -4.15 4.68 -7.76
C ALA A 137 -5.39 5.33 -8.37
N LEU A 138 -5.27 5.77 -9.62
CA LEU A 138 -6.32 6.39 -10.42
C LEU A 138 -6.46 5.63 -11.76
N ASN A 139 -7.62 5.79 -12.39
CA ASN A 139 -7.96 5.31 -13.72
C ASN A 139 -7.45 6.33 -14.75
N TYR A 140 -6.29 6.05 -15.36
CA TYR A 140 -5.65 6.93 -16.36
C TYR A 140 -6.43 7.10 -17.65
N GLN A 141 -7.36 6.19 -17.96
CA GLN A 141 -8.24 6.29 -19.11
C GLN A 141 -9.33 7.37 -18.96
N THR A 142 -9.52 7.89 -17.74
CA THR A 142 -10.54 8.89 -17.43
C THR A 142 -9.87 10.24 -17.18
N ASP A 143 -10.07 11.20 -18.09
CA ASP A 143 -9.63 12.58 -17.91
C ASP A 143 -10.65 13.36 -17.07
N ASP A 144 -10.54 13.24 -15.75
CA ASP A 144 -11.35 13.96 -14.77
C ASP A 144 -10.51 14.84 -13.85
N LEU A 145 -11.16 15.69 -13.05
CA LEU A 145 -10.47 16.59 -12.13
C LEU A 145 -9.43 15.88 -11.22
N PRO A 146 -9.70 14.71 -10.62
CA PRO A 146 -8.68 13.93 -9.92
C PRO A 146 -7.43 13.60 -10.76
N MET A 147 -7.61 13.26 -12.05
CA MET A 147 -6.49 13.01 -12.96
C MET A 147 -5.69 14.29 -13.22
N GLN A 148 -6.36 15.42 -13.44
CA GLN A 148 -5.70 16.71 -13.61
C GLN A 148 -4.89 17.12 -12.36
N LEU A 149 -5.45 16.89 -11.17
CA LEU A 149 -4.73 17.09 -9.91
C LEU A 149 -3.48 16.19 -9.81
N ASN A 150 -3.59 14.92 -10.23
CA ASN A 150 -2.46 14.00 -10.28
C ASN A 150 -1.37 14.49 -11.22
N THR A 151 -1.72 14.91 -12.43
CA THR A 151 -0.76 15.49 -13.39
C THR A 151 -0.05 16.70 -12.78
N SER A 152 -0.80 17.66 -12.23
CA SER A 152 -0.23 18.88 -11.63
C SER A 152 0.71 18.61 -10.45
N LEU A 153 0.42 17.63 -9.60
CA LEU A 153 1.29 17.29 -8.48
C LEU A 153 2.61 16.67 -8.96
N PHE A 154 2.54 15.76 -9.93
CA PHE A 154 3.70 15.01 -10.40
C PHE A 154 4.52 15.71 -11.49
N GLU A 155 4.10 16.88 -11.96
CA GLU A 155 4.98 17.83 -12.68
C GLU A 155 6.14 18.30 -11.80
N ALA A 156 5.94 18.32 -10.47
CA ALA A 156 7.01 18.62 -9.52
C ALA A 156 8.17 17.61 -9.65
N ASN A 157 9.36 18.05 -9.25
CA ASN A 157 10.59 17.23 -9.28
C ASN A 157 10.88 16.64 -10.68
N GLY A 158 10.65 17.44 -11.73
CA GLY A 158 10.99 17.10 -13.11
C GLY A 158 10.17 15.96 -13.70
N GLY A 159 8.94 15.72 -13.23
CA GLY A 159 8.08 14.70 -13.84
C GLY A 159 8.43 13.25 -13.49
N CYS A 160 9.35 13.01 -12.53
CA CYS A 160 9.87 11.66 -12.27
C CYS A 160 8.88 10.71 -11.55
N GLY A 161 7.71 11.21 -11.16
CA GLY A 161 6.71 10.43 -10.40
C GLY A 161 6.98 10.34 -8.90
N TYR A 162 8.02 11.00 -8.39
CA TYR A 162 8.34 11.06 -6.95
C TYR A 162 8.38 12.50 -6.45
N VAL A 163 7.52 12.79 -5.48
CA VAL A 163 7.45 14.10 -4.81
C VAL A 163 7.65 13.88 -3.31
N LEU A 164 8.58 14.62 -2.72
CA LEU A 164 8.83 14.54 -1.28
C LEU A 164 7.60 15.06 -0.51
N LYS A 165 7.15 14.29 0.48
CA LYS A 165 6.01 14.68 1.34
C LYS A 165 6.34 15.96 2.12
N PRO A 166 5.32 16.80 2.44
CA PRO A 166 5.50 17.91 3.37
C PRO A 166 6.14 17.47 4.70
N ALA A 167 7.06 18.28 5.22
CA ALA A 167 7.85 17.97 6.41
C ALA A 167 6.97 17.61 7.63
N VAL A 168 5.81 18.24 7.77
CA VAL A 168 4.86 17.98 8.86
C VAL A 168 4.41 16.51 8.97
N LEU A 169 4.51 15.74 7.87
CA LEU A 169 4.11 14.33 7.82
C LEU A 169 5.21 13.35 8.22
N TRP A 170 6.46 13.79 8.42
CA TRP A 170 7.58 12.87 8.67
C TRP A 170 8.77 13.46 9.45
N ASP A 171 9.03 14.76 9.34
CA ASP A 171 10.15 15.42 10.01
C ASP A 171 9.79 15.75 11.47
N ARG A 172 10.59 15.23 12.40
CA ARG A 172 10.42 15.43 13.85
C ARG A 172 10.75 16.85 14.29
N ASN A 173 11.52 17.60 13.49
CA ASN A 173 11.88 18.98 13.78
C ASN A 173 10.82 19.97 13.28
N CYS A 174 9.79 19.51 12.58
CA CYS A 174 8.70 20.35 12.14
C CYS A 174 7.81 20.74 13.32
N LEU A 175 7.50 22.04 13.46
CA LEU A 175 6.71 22.59 14.58
C LEU A 175 5.39 21.85 14.83
N ASN A 176 4.71 21.44 13.76
CA ASN A 176 3.40 20.79 13.81
C ASN A 176 3.46 19.26 13.69
N TYR A 177 4.64 18.66 13.86
CA TYR A 177 4.79 17.19 13.83
C TYR A 177 3.88 16.54 14.88
N GLN A 178 3.11 15.52 14.47
CA GLN A 178 2.07 14.83 15.26
C GLN A 178 0.86 15.66 15.71
N GLN A 179 0.94 16.98 15.66
CA GLN A 179 -0.18 17.88 16.00
C GLN A 179 -1.07 18.19 14.79
N PHE A 180 -0.52 18.09 13.58
CA PHE A 180 -1.24 18.38 12.35
C PHE A 180 -2.39 17.39 12.09
N CYS A 181 -3.61 17.93 12.02
CA CYS A 181 -4.82 17.25 11.62
C CYS A 181 -5.41 17.96 10.39
N PRO A 182 -5.27 17.42 9.16
CA PRO A 182 -5.75 18.07 7.94
C PRO A 182 -7.25 18.41 7.91
N MET A 183 -8.04 17.70 8.72
CA MET A 183 -9.50 17.84 8.78
C MET A 183 -9.97 18.77 9.91
N GLU A 184 -9.05 19.24 10.75
CA GLU A 184 -9.35 20.15 11.86
C GLU A 184 -9.50 21.58 11.34
N ARG A 185 -10.53 22.29 11.83
CA ARG A 185 -10.85 23.66 11.40
C ARG A 185 -10.36 24.73 12.36
N ASP A 186 -9.89 24.33 13.54
CA ASP A 186 -9.39 25.26 14.54
C ASP A 186 -7.97 25.69 14.16
N VAL A 187 -7.91 26.80 13.42
CA VAL A 187 -6.68 27.41 12.93
C VAL A 187 -6.28 28.64 13.76
N GLU A 188 -6.88 28.84 14.94
CA GLU A 188 -6.62 30.02 15.79
C GLU A 188 -5.14 30.17 16.20
N LYS A 189 -4.36 29.10 16.05
CA LYS A 189 -2.92 29.05 16.38
C LYS A 189 -2.00 29.49 15.23
N MET A 190 -2.53 29.84 14.04
CA MET A 190 -1.71 30.17 12.87
C MET A 190 -2.30 31.35 12.08
N SER A 191 -1.46 32.31 11.69
CA SER A 191 -1.83 33.35 10.71
C SER A 191 -1.73 32.77 9.29
N PRO A 192 -2.84 32.66 8.52
CA PRO A 192 -2.79 32.18 7.15
C PRO A 192 -2.13 33.21 6.22
N ALA A 193 -1.49 32.74 5.16
CA ALA A 193 -1.07 33.62 4.08
C ALA A 193 -2.31 34.09 3.28
N VAL A 194 -2.36 35.39 2.97
CA VAL A 194 -3.44 36.00 2.17
C VAL A 194 -2.98 36.09 0.72
N TYR A 195 -3.77 35.53 -0.19
CA TYR A 195 -3.50 35.53 -1.63
C TYR A 195 -4.54 36.40 -2.35
N SER A 196 -4.10 37.22 -3.31
CA SER A 196 -4.98 37.98 -4.22
C SER A 196 -4.70 37.55 -5.65
N PHE A 197 -5.75 37.28 -6.42
CA PHE A 197 -5.67 36.86 -7.81
C PHE A 197 -6.69 37.66 -8.63
N THR A 198 -6.21 38.36 -9.67
CA THR A 198 -7.05 39.17 -10.57
C THR A 198 -7.11 38.50 -11.94
N VAL A 199 -8.32 38.28 -12.45
CA VAL A 199 -8.55 37.77 -13.81
C VAL A 199 -8.82 38.98 -14.69
N SER A 200 -7.92 39.23 -15.65
CA SER A 200 -8.00 40.29 -16.66
C SER A 200 -8.67 39.80 -17.93
#